data_AF-A0A1Q6PWT5-F1
#
_entry.id   AF-A0A1Q6PWT5-F1
#
_cell.length_a   1.000
_cell.length_b   1.000
_cell.length_c   1.000
_cell.angle_alpha   90.00
_cell.angle_beta   90.00
_cell.angle_gamma   90.00
#
_symmetry.space_group_name_H-M   'P 1'
#
loop_
_entity.id
_entity.type
_entity.pdbx_description
1 polymer ?
#
loop_
_entity_poly.entity_id
_entity_poly.type
_entity_poly.pdbx_seq_one_letter_code
_entity_poly.pdbx_strand_id
1 'polypeptide(L)'
;MAQHFDSLDLFAQSLQQPRQITGLFIDVQNETVSVKTLEHSLNAFRQALGCRNIDMTERCIGVSHGRRFTVICDDESLFADHPKISAIDNMGNAQLCGNLFLVKFDGAEDVESLSPDDIAYLNHFVLLQGTRNYPKPYPMLLQCEYAR
;
A
#
# COMPACT_ATOMS: atom_id res chain seq x y z
N MET A 1 30.59 19.33 27.29
CA MET A 1 29.33 19.60 28.02
C MET A 1 28.23 18.85 27.29
N ALA A 2 27.66 17.81 27.91
CA ALA A 2 26.54 17.08 27.32
C ALA A 2 25.27 17.93 27.49
N GLN A 3 24.57 18.20 26.38
CA GLN A 3 23.27 18.86 26.43
C GLN A 3 22.27 17.87 27.05
N HIS A 4 21.80 18.18 28.26
CA HIS A 4 20.73 17.44 28.91
C HIS A 4 19.42 17.95 28.30
N PHE A 5 18.86 17.19 27.35
CA PHE A 5 17.53 17.47 26.81
C PHE A 5 16.48 16.91 27.77
N ASP A 6 15.50 17.73 28.16
CA ASP A 6 14.38 17.29 28.99
C ASP A 6 13.38 16.48 28.13
N SER A 7 12.64 15.56 28.77
CA SER A 7 11.70 14.68 28.07
C SER A 7 10.60 15.43 27.31
N LEU A 8 10.27 16.64 27.76
CA LEU A 8 9.33 17.55 27.09
C LEU A 8 9.90 18.13 25.79
N ASP A 9 11.20 18.41 25.73
CA ASP A 9 11.86 18.90 24.50
C ASP A 9 11.95 17.79 23.46
N LEU A 10 12.23 16.55 23.89
CA LEU A 10 12.22 15.37 23.02
C LEU A 10 10.80 15.08 22.51
N PHE A 11 9.77 15.23 23.36
CA PHE A 11 8.38 15.09 22.94
C PHE A 11 7.94 16.20 21.98
N ALA A 12 8.27 17.45 22.26
CA ALA A 12 7.98 18.57 21.36
C ALA A 12 8.71 18.44 20.00
N GLN A 13 9.96 17.96 20.00
CA GLN A 13 10.67 17.63 18.76
C GLN A 13 10.01 16.46 18.02
N SER A 14 9.48 15.46 18.73
CA SER A 14 8.74 14.37 18.10
C SER A 14 7.43 14.82 17.43
N LEU A 15 6.78 15.86 17.97
CA LEU A 15 5.60 16.50 17.36
C LEU A 15 5.95 17.35 16.12
N GLN A 16 7.22 17.72 15.95
CA GLN A 16 7.71 18.47 14.79
C GLN A 16 8.23 17.58 13.65
N GLN A 17 8.46 16.29 13.91
CA GLN A 17 8.89 15.38 12.85
C GLN A 17 7.68 14.97 11.99
N PRO A 18 7.82 14.99 10.65
CA PRO A 18 6.76 14.49 9.79
C PRO A 18 6.46 13.04 10.16
N ARG A 19 5.19 12.75 10.44
CA ARG A 19 4.75 11.38 10.75
C ARG A 19 5.18 10.47 9.60
N GLN A 20 5.82 9.35 9.93
CA GLN A 20 6.26 8.35 8.95
C GLN A 20 5.28 7.18 8.94
N ILE A 21 5.05 6.58 7.78
CA ILE A 21 4.15 5.45 7.59
C ILE A 21 4.90 4.33 6.85
N THR A 22 4.96 3.15 7.45
CA THR A 22 5.57 1.96 6.84
C THR A 22 4.50 1.08 6.23
N GLY A 23 4.66 0.74 4.96
CA GLY A 23 3.70 -0.06 4.20
C GLY A 23 4.37 -1.00 3.20
N LEU A 24 3.57 -1.88 2.61
CA LEU A 24 3.98 -2.76 1.54
C LEU A 24 3.72 -2.08 0.20
N PHE A 25 4.77 -1.88 -0.59
CA PHE A 25 4.72 -1.26 -1.90
C PHE A 25 4.80 -2.32 -3.01
N ILE A 26 3.77 -2.37 -3.85
CA ILE A 26 3.73 -3.20 -5.05
C ILE A 26 3.94 -2.29 -6.25
N ASP A 27 5.12 -2.41 -6.87
CA ASP A 27 5.54 -1.64 -8.02
C ASP A 27 5.37 -2.48 -9.28
N VAL A 28 4.25 -2.31 -9.97
CA VAL A 28 3.98 -3.06 -11.20
C VAL A 28 4.76 -2.51 -12.40
N GLN A 29 5.27 -1.29 -12.30
CA GLN A 29 6.09 -0.68 -13.37
C GLN A 29 7.50 -1.25 -13.37
N ASN A 30 8.12 -1.35 -12.19
CA ASN A 30 9.45 -1.93 -11.99
C ASN A 30 9.42 -3.43 -11.64
N GLU A 31 8.23 -4.03 -11.54
CA GLU A 31 8.01 -5.46 -11.25
C GLU A 31 8.61 -5.90 -9.90
N THR A 32 8.47 -5.08 -8.86
CA THR A 32 9.03 -5.35 -7.52
C THR A 32 8.00 -5.23 -6.41
N VAL A 33 8.31 -5.86 -5.27
CA VAL A 33 7.58 -5.72 -4.01
C VAL A 33 8.59 -5.33 -2.95
N SER A 34 8.29 -4.30 -2.17
CA SER A 34 9.21 -3.80 -1.14
C SER A 34 8.44 -3.24 0.05
N VAL A 35 9.05 -3.28 1.23
CA VAL A 35 8.58 -2.50 2.37
C VAL A 35 9.14 -1.08 2.23
N LYS A 36 8.29 -0.07 2.26
CA LYS A 36 8.71 1.34 2.20
C LYS A 36 8.18 2.11 3.40
N THR A 37 9.01 3.00 3.92
CA THR A 37 8.59 4.02 4.87
C THR A 37 8.52 5.36 4.14
N LEU A 38 7.35 5.98 4.17
CA LEU A 38 7.07 7.25 3.50
C LEU A 38 6.69 8.29 4.55
N GLU A 39 6.81 9.56 4.19
CA GLU A 39 6.13 10.62 4.93
C GLU A 39 4.61 10.42 4.82
N HIS A 40 3.89 10.61 5.92
CA HIS A 40 2.43 10.62 5.95
C HIS A 40 1.88 11.91 5.35
N SER A 41 2.01 12.04 4.03
CA SER A 41 1.49 13.16 3.29
C SER A 41 1.05 12.74 1.89
N LEU A 42 0.02 13.43 1.41
CA LEU A 42 -0.54 13.22 0.07
C LEU A 42 0.53 13.33 -1.04
N ASN A 43 1.49 14.25 -0.88
CA ASN A 43 2.56 14.44 -1.85
C ASN A 43 3.51 13.23 -1.88
N ALA A 44 3.91 12.69 -0.72
CA ALA A 44 4.77 11.52 -0.65
C ALA A 44 4.10 10.28 -1.26
N PHE A 45 2.80 10.08 -1.00
CA PHE A 45 2.04 8.99 -1.62
C PHE A 45 1.94 9.12 -3.14
N ARG A 46 1.59 10.30 -3.65
CA ARG A 46 1.54 10.58 -5.10
C ARG A 46 2.88 10.35 -5.77
N GLN A 47 3.97 10.81 -5.17
CA GLN A 47 5.32 10.60 -5.69
C GLN A 47 5.71 9.13 -5.71
N ALA A 48 5.42 8.39 -4.63
CA ALA A 48 5.71 6.96 -4.55
C ALA A 48 4.90 6.15 -5.58
N LEU A 49 3.61 6.46 -5.76
CA LEU A 49 2.74 5.75 -6.69
C LEU A 49 2.98 6.17 -8.15
N GLY A 50 3.51 7.38 -8.38
CA GLY A 50 3.79 7.92 -9.72
C GLY A 50 2.55 8.51 -10.40
N CYS A 51 1.56 8.94 -9.63
CA CYS A 51 0.27 9.45 -10.13
C CYS A 51 -0.08 10.84 -9.58
N ARG A 52 -1.06 11.50 -10.18
CA ARG A 52 -1.55 12.81 -9.70
C ARG A 52 -2.66 12.64 -8.68
N ASN A 53 -3.54 11.68 -8.92
CA ASN A 53 -4.66 11.39 -8.05
C ASN A 53 -4.49 10.00 -7.42
N ILE A 54 -4.74 9.95 -6.12
CA ILE A 54 -4.74 8.70 -5.36
C ILE A 54 -6.15 8.47 -4.85
N ASP A 55 -6.51 7.20 -4.70
CA ASP A 55 -7.63 6.78 -3.88
C ASP A 55 -7.09 6.00 -2.67
N MET A 56 -7.82 6.08 -1.55
CA MET A 56 -7.53 5.34 -0.33
C MET A 56 -8.72 4.44 -0.06
N THR A 57 -8.57 3.17 -0.38
CA THR A 57 -9.69 2.25 -0.44
C THR A 57 -9.47 1.08 0.50
N GLU A 58 -10.54 0.67 1.15
CA GLU A 58 -10.47 -0.41 2.11
C GLU A 58 -10.67 -1.76 1.42
N ARG A 59 -9.79 -2.73 1.72
CA ARG A 59 -9.86 -4.08 1.14
C ARG A 59 -9.67 -5.14 2.21
N CYS A 60 -10.38 -6.24 2.03
CA CYS A 60 -10.17 -7.46 2.80
C CYS A 60 -9.26 -8.37 1.99
N ILE A 61 -8.08 -8.71 2.52
CA ILE A 61 -7.12 -9.58 1.82
C ILE A 61 -7.24 -10.99 2.40
N GLY A 62 -7.64 -11.95 1.57
CA GLY A 62 -7.90 -13.36 1.95
C GLY A 62 -9.39 -13.70 2.09
N VAL A 63 -9.80 -14.93 1.70
CA VAL A 63 -11.23 -15.29 1.52
C VAL A 63 -11.95 -15.80 2.78
N SER A 64 -11.33 -16.68 3.58
CA SER A 64 -12.01 -17.33 4.71
C SER A 64 -11.81 -16.62 6.05
N HIS A 65 -10.68 -15.92 6.20
CA HIS A 65 -10.27 -15.15 7.39
C HIS A 65 -9.42 -13.95 6.97
N GLY A 66 -9.93 -13.19 5.99
CA GLY A 66 -9.22 -12.04 5.45
C GLY A 66 -9.00 -10.95 6.49
N ARG A 67 -7.88 -10.25 6.38
CA ARG A 67 -7.59 -9.07 7.20
C ARG A 67 -7.87 -7.81 6.40
N ARG A 68 -8.35 -6.78 7.10
CA ARG A 68 -8.65 -5.46 6.50
C ARG A 68 -7.38 -4.63 6.42
N PHE A 69 -7.18 -4.00 5.27
CA PHE A 69 -6.08 -3.08 5.00
C PHE A 69 -6.60 -1.88 4.23
N THR A 70 -5.92 -0.75 4.41
CA THR A 70 -6.11 0.41 3.54
C THR A 70 -5.12 0.27 2.39
N VAL A 71 -5.63 0.34 1.17
CA VAL A 71 -4.82 0.33 -0.05
C VAL A 71 -4.84 1.73 -0.63
N ILE A 72 -3.67 2.34 -0.71
CA ILE A 72 -3.48 3.62 -1.37
C ILE A 72 -3.05 3.31 -2.81
N CYS A 73 -3.86 3.71 -3.78
CA CYS A 73 -3.70 3.32 -5.18
C CYS A 73 -3.80 4.49 -6.14
N ASP A 74 -3.27 4.28 -7.34
CA ASP A 74 -3.41 5.18 -8.47
C ASP A 74 -4.83 5.11 -9.05
N ASP A 75 -5.63 6.15 -8.78
CA ASP A 75 -7.03 6.27 -9.23
C ASP A 75 -7.13 6.59 -10.74
N GLU A 76 -6.02 6.97 -11.38
CA GLU A 76 -5.97 7.30 -12.81
C GLU A 76 -5.63 6.08 -13.67
N SER A 77 -5.05 5.04 -13.05
CA SER A 77 -4.52 3.87 -13.73
C SER A 77 -5.54 3.14 -14.59
N LEU A 78 -6.81 3.11 -14.18
CA LEU A 78 -7.90 2.48 -14.93
C LEU A 78 -8.17 3.14 -16.29
N PHE A 79 -7.78 4.40 -16.46
CA PHE A 79 -7.98 5.17 -17.70
C PHE A 79 -6.79 5.09 -18.66
N ALA A 80 -5.71 4.41 -18.29
CA ALA A 80 -4.58 4.18 -19.20
C ALA A 80 -4.97 3.22 -20.33
N ASP A 81 -4.40 3.40 -21.52
CA ASP A 81 -4.69 2.55 -22.70
C ASP A 81 -4.44 1.06 -22.42
N HIS A 82 -3.43 0.77 -21.60
CA HIS A 82 -3.08 -0.57 -21.14
C HIS A 82 -2.77 -0.54 -19.64
N PRO A 83 -3.78 -0.69 -18.76
CA PRO A 83 -3.54 -0.67 -17.32
C PRO A 83 -2.85 -1.97 -16.89
N LYS A 84 -1.80 -1.86 -16.07
CA LYS A 84 -1.26 -3.01 -15.36
C LYS A 84 -2.11 -3.28 -14.12
N ILE A 85 -2.81 -4.41 -14.12
CA ILE A 85 -3.58 -4.90 -12.96
C ILE A 85 -2.61 -5.19 -11.83
N SER A 86 -2.89 -4.67 -10.63
CA SER A 86 -2.05 -4.83 -9.44
C SER A 86 -2.73 -5.59 -8.32
N ALA A 87 -4.06 -5.72 -8.36
CA ALA A 87 -4.81 -6.59 -7.47
C ALA A 87 -5.95 -7.30 -8.19
N ILE A 88 -6.21 -8.55 -7.78
CA ILE A 88 -7.34 -9.38 -8.25
C ILE A 88 -8.08 -10.01 -7.07
N ASP A 89 -9.38 -10.25 -7.25
CA ASP A 89 -10.18 -11.02 -6.29
C ASP A 89 -9.92 -12.54 -6.42
N ASN A 90 -10.54 -13.34 -5.56
CA ASN A 90 -10.41 -14.79 -5.58
C ASN A 90 -11.05 -15.46 -6.81
N MET A 91 -11.82 -14.74 -7.61
CA MET A 91 -12.35 -15.20 -8.90
C MET A 91 -11.45 -14.79 -10.07
N GLY A 92 -10.39 -14.03 -9.81
CA GLY A 92 -9.45 -13.53 -10.81
C GLY A 92 -9.92 -12.26 -11.53
N ASN A 93 -10.97 -11.59 -11.06
CA ASN A 93 -11.37 -10.30 -11.63
C ASN A 93 -10.41 -9.20 -11.15
N ALA A 94 -10.12 -8.26 -12.05
CA ALA A 94 -9.31 -7.09 -11.71
C ALA A 94 -10.02 -6.21 -10.66
N GLN A 95 -9.28 -5.83 -9.62
CA GLN A 95 -9.78 -5.01 -8.51
C GLN A 95 -9.11 -3.65 -8.47
N LEU A 96 -7.79 -3.60 -8.72
CA LEU A 96 -7.01 -2.37 -8.74
C LEU A 96 -5.96 -2.44 -9.85
N CYS A 97 -5.56 -1.27 -10.35
CA CYS A 97 -4.51 -1.11 -11.35
C CYS A 97 -3.46 -0.11 -10.85
N GLY A 98 -2.29 -0.09 -11.53
CA GLY A 98 -1.19 0.79 -11.16
C GLY A 98 -0.46 0.36 -9.88
N ASN A 99 0.48 1.17 -9.42
CA ASN A 99 1.22 0.86 -8.20
C ASN A 99 0.30 0.88 -6.97
N LEU A 100 0.62 0.09 -5.94
CA LEU A 100 -0.14 0.04 -4.69
C LEU A 100 0.78 0.28 -3.50
N PHE A 101 0.26 0.97 -2.49
CA PHE A 101 0.88 1.07 -1.18
C PHE A 101 -0.12 0.65 -0.11
N LEU A 102 0.12 -0.52 0.50
CA LEU A 102 -0.74 -1.11 1.50
C LEU A 102 -0.28 -0.69 2.91
N VAL A 103 -1.23 -0.27 3.72
CA VAL A 103 -1.03 0.15 5.11
C VAL A 103 -2.09 -0.49 5.99
N LYS A 104 -1.86 -0.44 7.31
CA LYS A 104 -2.79 -1.05 8.26
C LYS A 104 -4.08 -0.27 8.28
N PHE A 105 -5.20 -0.99 8.28
CA PHE A 105 -6.51 -0.41 8.55
C PHE A 105 -6.64 -0.07 10.03
N ASP A 106 -6.96 1.17 10.34
CA ASP A 106 -7.08 1.67 11.72
C ASP A 106 -8.55 1.80 12.20
N GLY A 107 -9.53 1.55 11.32
CA GLY A 107 -10.94 1.73 11.64
C GLY A 107 -11.47 3.15 11.48
N ALA A 108 -10.64 4.09 11.02
CA ALA A 108 -10.93 5.51 10.85
C ALA A 108 -10.50 5.99 9.45
N GLU A 109 -10.43 7.32 9.26
CA GLU A 109 -9.99 7.96 8.01
C GLU A 109 -8.46 8.13 7.92
N ASP A 110 -7.71 7.72 8.95
CA ASP A 110 -6.24 7.80 8.97
C ASP A 110 -5.63 6.44 8.61
N VAL A 111 -4.30 6.36 8.59
CA VAL A 111 -3.57 5.13 8.28
C VAL A 111 -2.52 4.83 9.33
N GLU A 112 -2.30 3.55 9.58
CA GLU A 112 -1.25 3.08 10.49
C GLU A 112 -0.17 2.27 9.76
N SER A 113 1.03 2.29 10.32
CA SER A 113 2.12 1.47 9.78
C SER A 113 1.78 -0.02 9.91
N LEU A 114 2.17 -0.81 8.91
CA LEU A 114 2.12 -2.27 9.00
C LEU A 114 3.09 -2.76 10.07
N SER A 115 2.66 -3.75 10.84
CA SER A 115 3.56 -4.55 11.67
C SER A 115 4.33 -5.58 10.82
N PRO A 116 5.42 -6.16 11.34
CA PRO A 116 6.09 -7.29 10.67
C PRO A 116 5.15 -8.46 10.36
N ASP A 117 4.19 -8.74 11.24
CA ASP A 117 3.18 -9.79 11.06
C ASP A 117 2.21 -9.47 9.92
N ASP A 118 1.85 -8.19 9.76
CA ASP A 118 1.02 -7.75 8.65
C ASP A 118 1.76 -7.87 7.31
N ILE A 119 3.04 -7.50 7.28
CA ILE A 119 3.89 -7.65 6.09
C ILE A 119 4.03 -9.12 5.71
N ALA A 120 4.31 -10.00 6.69
CA ALA A 120 4.38 -11.43 6.47
C ALA A 120 3.06 -12.00 5.93
N TYR A 121 1.94 -11.55 6.51
CA TYR A 121 0.60 -11.92 6.06
C TYR A 121 0.35 -11.52 4.60
N LEU A 122 0.56 -10.24 4.26
CA LEU A 122 0.33 -9.73 2.91
C LEU A 122 1.21 -10.40 1.86
N ASN A 123 2.47 -10.69 2.19
CA ASN A 123 3.39 -11.38 1.28
C ASN A 123 2.90 -12.78 0.86
N HIS A 124 2.07 -13.46 1.66
CA HIS A 124 1.45 -14.73 1.25
C HIS A 124 0.47 -14.57 0.07
N PHE A 125 -0.05 -13.36 -0.14
CA PHE A 125 -1.03 -13.06 -1.19
C PHE A 125 -0.42 -12.32 -2.37
N VAL A 126 0.85 -11.90 -2.30
CA VAL A 126 1.52 -11.27 -3.44
C VAL A 126 2.22 -12.33 -4.27
N LEU A 127 1.65 -12.65 -5.43
CA LEU A 127 2.17 -13.66 -6.35
C LEU A 127 2.46 -13.06 -7.73
N LEU A 128 3.33 -13.71 -8.48
CA LEU A 128 3.56 -13.35 -9.88
C LEU A 128 2.42 -13.86 -10.75
N GLN A 129 1.78 -12.96 -11.49
CA GLN A 129 0.69 -13.27 -12.41
C GLN A 129 0.92 -12.61 -13.76
N GLY A 130 0.56 -13.31 -14.84
CA GLY A 130 0.54 -12.76 -16.19
C GLY A 130 -0.90 -12.38 -16.57
N THR A 131 -1.04 -11.37 -17.41
CA THR A 131 -2.33 -10.99 -18.01
C THR A 131 -2.28 -11.15 -19.52
N ARG A 132 -3.43 -11.02 -20.19
CA ARG A 132 -3.48 -11.06 -21.66
C ARG A 132 -2.60 -9.99 -22.31
N ASN A 133 -2.59 -8.77 -21.75
CA ASN A 133 -1.82 -7.65 -22.28
C ASN A 133 -0.36 -7.66 -21.80
N TYR A 134 -0.09 -8.31 -20.66
CA TYR A 134 1.23 -8.43 -20.04
C TYR A 134 1.52 -9.90 -19.68
N PRO A 135 1.91 -10.74 -20.66
CA PRO A 135 2.01 -12.19 -20.45
C PRO A 135 3.22 -12.60 -19.60
N LYS A 136 4.25 -11.75 -19.49
CA LYS A 136 5.35 -11.94 -18.54
C LYS A 136 4.80 -11.73 -17.12
N PRO A 137 4.90 -12.72 -16.20
CA PRO A 137 4.38 -12.56 -14.86
C PRO A 137 5.07 -11.43 -14.09
N TYR A 138 4.30 -10.67 -13.33
CA TYR A 138 4.75 -9.58 -12.46
C TYR A 138 3.94 -9.60 -11.16
N PRO A 139 4.40 -8.95 -10.06
CA PRO A 139 3.73 -9.07 -8.77
C PRO A 139 2.33 -8.46 -8.78
N MET A 140 1.36 -9.21 -8.26
CA MET A 140 0.00 -8.77 -8.01
C MET A 140 -0.46 -9.25 -6.64
N LEU A 141 -1.33 -8.46 -6.00
CA LEU A 141 -2.04 -8.85 -4.80
C LEU A 141 -3.26 -9.71 -5.15
N LEU A 142 -3.30 -10.95 -4.66
CA LEU A 142 -4.41 -11.88 -4.88
C LEU A 142 -5.39 -11.84 -3.70
N GLN A 143 -6.60 -12.33 -3.96
CA GLN A 143 -7.68 -12.40 -2.97
C GLN A 143 -7.95 -11.04 -2.32
N CYS A 144 -7.86 -9.99 -3.14
CA CYS A 144 -8.17 -8.62 -2.75
C CYS A 144 -9.68 -8.40 -2.90
N GLU A 145 -10.41 -8.58 -1.81
CA GLU A 145 -11.87 -8.50 -1.80
C GLU A 145 -12.33 -7.10 -1.34
N TYR A 146 -13.54 -6.71 -1.75
CA TYR A 146 -14.22 -5.58 -1.12
C TYR A 146 -14.46 -5.87 0.36
N ALA A 147 -14.20 -4.87 1.20
CA ALA A 147 -14.60 -4.91 2.58
C ALA A 147 -16.14 -5.01 2.69
N ARG A 148 -16.61 -5.80 3.66
CA ARG A 148 -18.04 -5.99 3.95
C ARG A 148 -18.45 -5.24 5.20
#